data_AF-A0A7C3XJP2-F1
#
_entry.id   AF-A0A7C3XJP2-F1
#
_cell.length_a   1.000
_cell.length_b   1.000
_cell.length_c   1.000
_cell.angle_alpha   90.00
_cell.angle_beta   90.00
_cell.angle_gamma   90.00
#
_symmetry.space_group_name_H-M   'P 1'
#
loop_
_entity.id
_entity.type
_entity.pdbx_description
1 polymer ?
#
loop_
_entity_poly.entity_id
_entity_poly.type
_entity_poly.pdbx_seq_one_letter_code
_entity_poly.pdbx_strand_id
1 'polypeptide(L)'
;MIEIKNLLSNINQEAELIPLSVKTGYNVDELMKILIEREHGIRSPIFIDYDIKRTAGTELNWFNSSYKIISEETIRPEEFVRDLIIGAAKKIENRGGQVIHLKINFATADRSAKASLTNLEQGVDFTNTLPPPSKSIDIVINARAKLDSDGITECILETLKIIALKYKVKYSERFAKSSKPTLSLKNPTA
;
A
#
# COMPACT_ATOMS: atom_id res chain seq x y z
N MET A 1 4.86 20.59 7.57
CA MET A 1 3.48 21.13 7.38
C MET A 1 3.46 22.48 6.66
N ILE A 2 4.27 23.46 7.09
CA ILE A 2 4.36 24.79 6.42
C ILE A 2 4.74 24.65 4.93
N GLU A 3 5.69 23.77 4.64
CA GLU A 3 6.15 23.52 3.27
C GLU A 3 5.07 22.96 2.33
N ILE A 4 4.29 21.97 2.78
CA ILE A 4 3.17 21.40 2.01
C ILE A 4 2.07 22.43 1.78
N LYS A 5 1.74 23.24 2.80
CA LYS A 5 0.74 24.31 2.65
C LYS A 5 1.19 25.34 1.61
N ASN A 6 2.46 25.73 1.63
CA ASN A 6 3.01 26.67 0.65
C ASN A 6 3.00 26.08 -0.77
N LEU A 7 3.40 24.82 -0.93
CA LEU A 7 3.33 24.11 -2.21
C LEU A 7 1.91 24.06 -2.77
N LEU A 8 0.93 23.69 -1.96
CA LEU A 8 -0.47 23.60 -2.38
C LEU A 8 -1.06 24.97 -2.71
N SER A 9 -0.71 26.00 -1.93
CA SER A 9 -1.13 27.38 -2.20
C SER A 9 -0.56 27.91 -3.52
N ASN A 10 0.66 27.52 -3.89
CA ASN A 10 1.25 27.87 -5.20
C ASN A 10 0.53 27.18 -6.37
N ILE A 11 -0.10 26.03 -6.16
CA ILE A 11 -0.86 25.30 -7.19
C ILE A 11 -2.27 25.89 -7.34
N ASN A 12 -2.93 26.21 -6.21
CA ASN A 12 -4.24 26.85 -6.21
C ASN A 12 -4.39 27.75 -4.96
N GLN A 13 -4.27 29.06 -5.16
CA GLN A 13 -4.40 30.06 -4.09
C GLN A 13 -5.84 30.19 -3.58
N GLU A 14 -6.84 29.76 -4.36
CA GLU A 14 -8.26 29.85 -4.01
C GLU A 14 -8.79 28.57 -3.32
N ALA A 15 -7.94 27.57 -3.14
CA ALA A 15 -8.30 26.34 -2.45
C ALA A 15 -8.17 26.52 -0.93
N GLU A 16 -9.26 26.22 -0.22
CA GLU A 16 -9.23 26.07 1.23
C GLU A 16 -8.48 24.79 1.60
N LEU A 17 -7.44 24.89 2.43
CA LEU A 17 -6.62 23.76 2.85
C LEU A 17 -7.11 23.22 4.21
N ILE A 18 -7.80 22.07 4.18
CA ILE A 18 -8.33 21.41 5.37
C ILE A 18 -7.44 20.21 5.74
N PRO A 19 -6.60 20.29 6.78
CA PRO A 19 -5.95 19.10 7.30
C PRO A 19 -7.01 18.21 7.95
N LEU A 20 -7.07 16.93 7.59
CA LEU A 20 -8.03 15.99 8.16
C LEU A 20 -7.42 14.60 8.35
N SER A 21 -8.03 13.79 9.21
CA SER A 21 -7.67 12.39 9.39
C SER A 21 -8.89 11.55 9.69
N VAL A 22 -9.35 10.81 8.67
CA VAL A 22 -10.46 9.84 8.79
C VAL A 22 -10.16 8.77 9.87
N LYS A 23 -8.88 8.40 10.04
CA LYS A 23 -8.47 7.41 11.06
C LYS A 23 -8.77 7.88 12.48
N THR A 24 -8.67 9.19 12.74
CA THR A 24 -8.86 9.78 14.07
C THR A 24 -10.16 10.55 14.23
N GLY A 25 -10.89 10.77 13.13
CA GLY A 25 -12.04 11.69 13.09
C GLY A 25 -11.65 13.17 13.01
N TYR A 26 -10.37 13.51 13.04
CA TYR A 26 -9.91 14.91 13.02
C TYR A 26 -10.39 15.65 11.77
N ASN A 27 -11.10 16.77 11.99
CA ASN A 27 -11.65 17.67 10.97
C ASN A 27 -12.58 17.03 9.92
N VAL A 28 -13.11 15.83 10.19
CA VAL A 28 -14.09 15.19 9.30
C VAL A 28 -15.39 16.01 9.27
N ASP A 29 -15.87 16.47 10.43
CA ASP A 29 -17.09 17.28 10.50
C ASP A 29 -16.96 18.62 9.75
N GLU A 30 -15.78 19.22 9.77
CA GLU A 30 -15.50 20.47 9.04
C GLU A 30 -15.56 20.25 7.52
N LEU A 31 -15.00 19.14 7.03
CA LEU A 31 -15.17 18.72 5.64
C LEU A 31 -16.65 18.49 5.31
N MET A 32 -17.40 17.81 6.17
CA MET A 32 -18.82 17.52 5.93
C MET A 32 -19.66 18.79 5.83
N LYS A 33 -19.42 19.78 6.68
CA LYS A 33 -20.09 21.09 6.60
C LYS A 33 -19.82 21.78 5.27
N ILE A 34 -18.57 21.77 4.81
CA ILE A 34 -18.20 22.39 3.53
C ILE A 34 -18.92 21.69 2.37
N LEU A 35 -19.00 20.37 2.39
CA LEU A 35 -19.62 19.59 1.30
C LEU A 35 -21.16 19.67 1.29
N ILE A 36 -21.80 19.78 2.45
CA ILE A 36 -23.27 19.73 2.56
C ILE A 36 -23.88 21.14 2.57
N GLU A 37 -23.26 22.08 3.28
CA GLU A 37 -23.90 23.35 3.63
C GLU A 37 -23.48 24.51 2.72
N ARG A 38 -22.36 24.39 1.99
CA ARG A 38 -21.89 25.47 1.12
C ARG A 38 -22.36 25.29 -0.32
N GLU A 39 -22.76 26.40 -0.93
CA GLU A 39 -22.94 26.47 -2.37
C GLU A 39 -21.58 26.41 -3.08
N HIS A 40 -21.46 25.51 -4.07
CA HIS A 40 -20.25 25.33 -4.86
C HIS A 40 -20.47 25.85 -6.28
N GLY A 41 -19.76 26.93 -6.64
CA GLY A 41 -19.71 27.42 -8.02
C GLY A 41 -18.84 26.54 -8.92
N ILE A 42 -19.05 26.65 -10.24
CA ILE A 42 -18.18 26.04 -11.25
C ILE A 42 -16.81 26.72 -11.16
N ARG A 43 -15.75 25.93 -10.93
CA ARG A 43 -14.37 26.41 -10.93
C ARG A 43 -13.62 25.82 -12.13
N SER A 44 -12.70 26.61 -12.69
CA SER A 44 -11.77 26.11 -13.69
C SER A 44 -10.95 24.96 -13.10
N PRO A 45 -10.85 23.81 -13.79
CA PRO A 45 -10.04 22.71 -13.30
C PRO A 45 -8.57 23.14 -13.21
N ILE A 46 -7.91 22.77 -12.12
CA ILE A 46 -6.45 22.92 -12.03
C ILE A 46 -5.84 22.06 -13.13
N PHE A 47 -4.99 22.65 -13.97
CA PHE A 47 -4.24 21.90 -14.96
C PHE A 47 -3.24 20.99 -14.25
N ILE A 48 -3.52 19.69 -14.26
CA ILE A 48 -2.59 18.68 -13.78
C ILE A 48 -1.75 18.25 -14.98
N ASP A 49 -0.45 18.50 -14.92
CA ASP A 49 0.48 17.95 -15.90
C ASP A 49 0.53 16.41 -15.77
N TYR A 50 -0.13 15.74 -16.71
CA TYR A 50 -0.19 14.28 -16.74
C TYR A 50 1.12 13.63 -17.17
N ASP A 51 2.03 14.35 -17.83
CA ASP A 51 3.36 13.85 -18.19
C ASP A 51 4.29 13.77 -16.98
N ILE A 52 4.19 14.74 -16.06
CA ILE A 52 4.88 14.68 -14.77
C ILE A 52 4.37 13.47 -13.97
N LYS A 53 3.04 13.25 -13.90
CA LYS A 53 2.46 12.07 -13.24
C LYS A 53 2.89 10.77 -13.89
N ARG A 54 2.94 10.71 -15.22
CA ARG A 54 3.39 9.54 -15.98
C ARG A 54 4.83 9.20 -15.64
N THR A 55 5.71 10.20 -15.68
CA THR A 55 7.15 10.04 -15.37
C THR A 55 7.36 9.52 -13.95
N ALA A 56 6.68 10.11 -12.96
CA ALA A 56 6.74 9.64 -11.57
C ALA A 56 6.19 8.21 -11.40
N GLY A 57 5.14 7.84 -12.15
CA GLY A 57 4.55 6.51 -12.13
C GLY A 57 5.39 5.42 -12.81
N THR A 58 6.15 5.78 -13.84
CA THR A 58 7.02 4.84 -14.59
C THR A 58 8.25 4.38 -13.79
N GLU A 59 8.64 5.11 -12.74
CA GLU A 59 9.73 4.72 -11.85
C GLU A 59 9.36 3.58 -10.89
N LEU A 60 8.07 3.25 -10.75
CA LEU A 60 7.58 2.28 -9.78
C LEU A 60 7.22 0.96 -10.43
N ASN A 61 7.85 -0.12 -9.98
CA ASN A 61 7.50 -1.48 -10.38
C ASN A 61 6.48 -2.09 -9.41
N TRP A 62 5.64 -2.98 -9.96
CA TRP A 62 4.46 -3.50 -9.30
C TRP A 62 4.62 -5.00 -9.05
N PHE A 63 4.30 -5.44 -7.83
CA PHE A 63 4.16 -6.87 -7.50
C PHE A 63 2.78 -7.10 -6.88
N ASN A 64 2.06 -8.11 -7.37
CA ASN A 64 0.79 -8.55 -6.81
C ASN A 64 0.76 -10.07 -6.73
N SER A 65 0.40 -10.62 -5.58
CA SER A 65 0.29 -12.07 -5.42
C SER A 65 -0.70 -12.46 -4.35
N SER A 66 -1.05 -13.74 -4.34
CA SER A 66 -1.91 -14.34 -3.34
C SER A 66 -1.44 -15.74 -3.00
N TYR A 67 -1.41 -16.04 -1.70
CA TYR A 67 -0.98 -17.32 -1.18
C TYR A 67 -1.95 -17.83 -0.14
N LYS A 68 -2.10 -19.16 -0.07
CA LYS A 68 -2.66 -19.85 1.08
C LYS A 68 -1.52 -20.36 1.95
N ILE A 69 -1.52 -19.99 3.22
CA ILE A 69 -0.56 -20.45 4.23
C ILE A 69 -1.26 -21.51 5.10
N ILE A 70 -0.62 -22.66 5.27
CA ILE A 70 -1.12 -23.78 6.09
C ILE A 70 -0.05 -24.22 7.07
N SER A 71 -0.46 -24.45 8.31
CA SER A 71 0.39 -24.89 9.42
C SER A 71 -0.24 -26.09 10.13
N GLU A 72 0.59 -26.98 10.68
CA GLU A 72 0.13 -28.05 11.57
C GLU A 72 -0.26 -27.49 12.95
N GLU A 73 0.42 -26.42 13.38
CA GLU A 73 0.17 -25.71 14.64
C GLU A 73 -0.44 -24.33 14.40
N THR A 74 -1.20 -23.81 15.37
CA THR A 74 -1.75 -22.45 15.26
C THR A 74 -0.64 -21.42 15.29
N ILE A 75 -0.61 -20.50 14.32
CA ILE A 75 0.30 -19.37 14.28
C ILE A 75 -0.47 -18.06 14.46
N ARG A 76 0.20 -17.02 14.96
CA ARG A 76 -0.35 -15.66 15.06
C ARG A 76 -0.26 -14.97 13.70
N PRO A 77 -1.39 -14.71 13.00
CA PRO A 77 -1.35 -14.14 11.65
C PRO A 77 -0.69 -12.76 11.60
N GLU A 78 -0.90 -11.95 12.64
CA GLU A 78 -0.30 -10.62 12.76
C GLU A 78 1.24 -10.69 12.71
N GLU A 79 1.85 -11.57 13.49
CA GLU A 79 3.32 -11.68 13.57
C GLU A 79 3.90 -12.20 12.25
N PHE A 80 3.28 -13.23 11.67
CA PHE A 80 3.69 -13.76 10.36
C PHE A 80 3.68 -12.66 9.29
N VAL A 81 2.60 -11.88 9.21
CA VAL A 81 2.44 -10.80 8.23
C VAL A 81 3.42 -9.65 8.51
N ARG A 82 3.61 -9.28 9.78
CA ARG A 82 4.57 -8.24 10.19
C ARG A 82 5.98 -8.59 9.76
N ASP A 83 6.41 -9.82 10.04
CA ASP A 83 7.73 -10.31 9.68
C ASP A 83 7.93 -10.38 8.16
N LEU A 84 6.92 -10.81 7.42
CA LEU A 84 6.95 -10.83 5.96
C LEU A 84 7.09 -9.41 5.37
N ILE A 85 6.31 -8.45 5.86
CA ILE A 85 6.38 -7.05 5.40
C ILE A 85 7.74 -6.44 5.71
N ILE A 86 8.23 -6.57 6.95
CA ILE A 86 9.50 -5.99 7.37
C ILE A 86 10.66 -6.66 6.64
N GLY A 87 10.66 -7.99 6.51
CA GLY A 87 11.71 -8.73 5.82
C GLY A 87 11.80 -8.35 4.34
N ALA A 88 10.65 -8.25 3.66
CA ALA A 88 10.61 -7.87 2.25
C ALA A 88 11.09 -6.43 2.05
N ALA A 89 10.65 -5.50 2.89
CA ALA A 89 11.07 -4.11 2.82
C ALA A 89 12.57 -3.95 3.05
N LYS A 90 13.13 -4.60 4.07
CA LYS A 90 14.58 -4.61 4.32
C LYS A 90 15.36 -5.18 3.15
N LYS A 91 14.90 -6.28 2.53
CA LYS A 91 15.56 -6.83 1.35
C LYS A 91 15.55 -5.87 0.16
N ILE A 92 14.42 -5.18 -0.07
CA ILE A 92 14.31 -4.18 -1.14
C ILE A 92 15.30 -3.04 -0.89
N GLU A 93 15.36 -2.50 0.34
CA GLU A 93 16.30 -1.42 0.69
C GLU A 93 17.76 -1.85 0.62
N ASN A 94 18.09 -3.07 1.07
CA ASN A 94 19.44 -3.63 0.98
C ASN A 94 19.92 -3.82 -0.47
N ARG A 95 19.00 -3.91 -1.44
CA ARG A 95 19.31 -3.95 -2.88
C ARG A 95 19.35 -2.55 -3.51
N GLY A 96 19.38 -1.49 -2.71
CA GLY A 96 19.36 -0.10 -3.17
C GLY A 96 18.00 0.38 -3.65
N GLY A 97 16.94 -0.38 -3.39
CA GLY A 97 15.58 -0.01 -3.73
C GLY A 97 14.89 0.81 -2.64
N GLN A 98 13.69 1.30 -2.94
CA GLN A 98 12.85 2.02 -1.97
C GLN A 98 11.42 1.51 -1.99
N VAL A 99 10.89 1.09 -0.84
CA VAL A 99 9.45 0.78 -0.71
C VAL A 99 8.68 2.08 -0.67
N ILE A 100 7.70 2.22 -1.57
CA ILE A 100 6.73 3.34 -1.54
C ILE A 100 5.47 2.90 -0.80
N HIS A 101 5.02 1.67 -1.06
CA HIS A 101 3.91 1.05 -0.35
C HIS A 101 3.97 -0.48 -0.47
N LEU A 102 3.86 -1.17 0.65
CA LEU A 102 3.71 -2.62 0.73
C LEU A 102 2.52 -2.94 1.62
N LYS A 103 1.53 -3.65 1.06
CA LYS A 103 0.28 -4.00 1.73
C LYS A 103 0.04 -5.48 1.65
N ILE A 104 -0.39 -6.05 2.77
CA ILE A 104 -0.91 -7.42 2.85
C ILE A 104 -2.31 -7.37 3.43
N ASN A 105 -3.31 -7.79 2.66
CA ASN A 105 -4.59 -8.20 3.24
C ASN A 105 -4.46 -9.66 3.65
N PHE A 106 -4.92 -10.02 4.84
CA PHE A 106 -4.85 -11.39 5.32
C PHE A 106 -6.14 -11.78 6.04
N ALA A 107 -6.55 -13.03 5.87
CA ALA A 107 -7.80 -13.56 6.40
C ALA A 107 -7.63 -14.98 6.95
N THR A 108 -8.36 -15.28 8.02
CA THR A 108 -8.63 -16.64 8.51
C THR A 108 -10.10 -16.96 8.24
N ALA A 109 -10.59 -18.11 8.72
CA ALA A 109 -12.02 -18.43 8.65
C ALA A 109 -12.89 -17.43 9.44
N ASP A 110 -12.35 -16.81 10.48
CA ASP A 110 -13.13 -15.98 11.41
C ASP A 110 -13.12 -14.50 11.03
N ARG A 111 -11.97 -13.98 10.59
CA ARG A 111 -11.74 -12.53 10.44
C ARG A 111 -10.71 -12.22 9.35
N SER A 112 -10.75 -10.97 8.89
CA SER A 112 -9.74 -10.41 8.00
C SER A 112 -9.20 -9.08 8.52
N ALA A 113 -7.92 -8.86 8.30
CA ALA A 113 -7.25 -7.59 8.59
C ALA A 113 -6.33 -7.20 7.43
N LYS A 114 -5.82 -5.97 7.51
CA LYS A 114 -4.87 -5.43 6.54
C LYS A 114 -3.67 -4.87 7.28
N ALA A 115 -2.49 -5.16 6.74
CA ALA A 115 -1.22 -4.57 7.14
C ALA A 115 -0.67 -3.71 6.00
N SER A 116 -0.10 -2.55 6.34
CA SER A 116 0.50 -1.61 5.39
C SER A 116 1.82 -1.06 5.92
N LEU A 117 2.77 -0.85 5.02
CA LEU A 117 4.06 -0.21 5.26
C LEU A 117 4.35 0.79 4.14
N THR A 118 4.68 2.02 4.50
CA THR A 118 5.09 3.10 3.58
C THR A 118 6.57 3.46 3.70
N ASN A 119 7.16 3.23 4.87
CA ASN A 119 8.60 3.23 5.13
C ASN A 119 8.89 2.44 6.42
N LEU A 120 10.13 2.01 6.61
CA LEU A 120 10.50 1.20 7.78
C LEU A 120 10.44 1.98 9.11
N GLU A 121 10.66 3.30 9.11
CA GLU A 121 10.68 4.12 10.33
C GLU A 121 9.31 4.22 11.00
N GLN A 122 8.24 4.31 10.21
CA GLN A 122 6.86 4.36 10.71
C GLN A 122 6.33 2.99 11.18
N GLY A 123 7.02 1.90 10.84
CA GLY A 123 6.60 0.55 11.15
C GLY A 123 5.34 0.11 10.38
N VAL A 124 4.88 -1.11 10.69
CA VAL A 124 3.71 -1.71 10.04
C VAL A 124 2.43 -1.26 10.73
N ASP A 125 1.54 -0.60 9.97
CA ASP A 125 0.19 -0.23 10.43
C ASP A 125 -0.79 -1.35 10.15
N PHE A 126 -1.53 -1.75 11.18
CA PHE A 126 -2.59 -2.76 11.08
C PHE A 126 -3.96 -2.09 11.20
N THR A 127 -4.86 -2.46 10.30
CA THR A 127 -6.25 -1.96 10.28
C THR A 127 -7.23 -3.13 10.35
N ASN A 128 -8.36 -2.89 11.01
CA ASN A 128 -9.40 -3.84 11.43
C ASN A 128 -8.98 -4.70 12.63
N THR A 129 -9.97 -5.37 13.22
CA THR A 129 -9.76 -6.35 14.29
C THR A 129 -8.91 -7.51 13.78
N LEU A 130 -7.79 -7.75 14.46
CA LEU A 130 -6.86 -8.82 14.09
C LEU A 130 -7.52 -10.21 14.23
N PRO A 131 -7.26 -11.13 13.29
CA PRO A 131 -7.67 -12.52 13.41
C PRO A 131 -6.97 -13.21 14.58
N PRO A 132 -7.65 -14.13 15.30
CA PRO A 132 -7.01 -14.96 16.32
C PRO A 132 -5.95 -15.91 15.71
N PRO A 133 -5.13 -16.57 16.54
CA PRO A 133 -4.23 -17.63 16.07
C PRO A 133 -4.96 -18.67 15.21
N SER A 134 -4.37 -19.05 14.08
CA SER A 134 -5.00 -19.93 13.08
C SER A 134 -3.99 -20.87 12.44
N LYS A 135 -4.48 -22.02 11.97
CA LYS A 135 -3.71 -22.99 11.17
C LYS A 135 -3.74 -22.69 9.66
N SER A 136 -4.64 -21.80 9.22
CA SER A 136 -4.79 -21.42 7.82
C SER A 136 -4.93 -19.90 7.70
N ILE A 137 -4.17 -19.30 6.79
CA ILE A 137 -4.21 -17.86 6.51
C ILE A 137 -4.19 -17.67 4.99
N ASP A 138 -5.14 -16.93 4.46
CA ASP A 138 -5.08 -16.44 3.08
C ASP A 138 -4.47 -15.05 3.08
N ILE A 139 -3.45 -14.82 2.23
CA ILE A 139 -2.78 -13.53 2.10
C ILE A 139 -2.84 -13.02 0.66
N VAL A 140 -3.02 -11.71 0.50
CA VAL A 140 -2.93 -10.99 -0.77
C VAL A 140 -1.94 -9.84 -0.61
N ILE A 141 -0.86 -9.89 -1.39
CA ILE A 141 0.26 -8.94 -1.34
C ILE A 141 0.13 -7.95 -2.49
N ASN A 142 0.30 -6.67 -2.20
CA ASN A 142 0.45 -5.59 -3.18
C ASN A 142 1.68 -4.75 -2.79
N ALA A 143 2.66 -4.68 -3.68
CA ALA A 143 3.87 -3.90 -3.48
C ALA A 143 4.10 -2.89 -4.61
N ARG A 144 4.62 -1.73 -4.22
CA ARG A 144 5.13 -0.67 -5.08
C ARG A 144 6.49 -0.24 -4.54
N ALA A 145 7.51 -0.39 -5.35
CA ALA A 145 8.86 0.00 -4.97
C ALA A 145 9.66 0.52 -6.16
N LYS A 146 10.64 1.37 -5.86
CA LYS A 146 11.73 1.74 -6.76
C LYS A 146 12.77 0.64 -6.73
N LEU A 147 12.54 -0.41 -7.50
CA LEU A 147 13.45 -1.52 -7.77
C LEU A 147 12.91 -2.19 -9.04
N ASP A 148 13.74 -2.86 -9.83
CA ASP A 148 13.24 -3.56 -11.01
C ASP A 148 12.23 -4.67 -10.63
N SER A 149 11.38 -5.06 -11.59
CA SER A 149 10.27 -5.99 -11.33
C SER A 149 10.74 -7.35 -10.81
N ASP A 150 11.89 -7.84 -11.28
CA ASP A 150 12.44 -9.13 -10.86
C ASP A 150 13.04 -9.00 -9.46
N GLY A 151 13.77 -7.91 -9.19
CA GLY A 151 14.30 -7.59 -7.87
C GLY A 151 13.21 -7.51 -6.79
N ILE A 152 12.07 -6.87 -7.06
CA ILE A 152 10.93 -6.85 -6.11
C ILE A 152 10.40 -8.26 -5.86
N THR A 153 10.21 -9.02 -6.95
CA THR A 153 9.67 -10.38 -6.91
C THR A 153 10.56 -11.27 -6.04
N GLU A 154 11.86 -11.30 -6.32
CA GLU A 154 12.83 -12.07 -5.56
C GLU A 154 12.84 -11.66 -4.08
N CYS A 155 12.87 -10.37 -3.77
CA CYS A 155 12.87 -9.89 -2.38
C CYS A 155 11.66 -10.41 -1.60
N ILE A 156 10.46 -10.35 -2.19
CA ILE A 156 9.23 -10.78 -1.52
C ILE A 156 9.17 -12.31 -1.41
N LEU A 157 9.47 -13.03 -2.49
CA LEU A 157 9.38 -14.50 -2.51
C LEU A 157 10.45 -15.17 -1.65
N GLU A 158 11.68 -14.66 -1.64
CA GLU A 158 12.71 -15.13 -0.71
C GLU A 158 12.32 -14.86 0.75
N THR A 159 11.75 -13.69 1.03
CA THR A 159 11.26 -13.41 2.39
C THR A 159 10.14 -14.37 2.77
N LEU A 160 9.18 -14.62 1.87
CA LEU A 160 8.10 -15.58 2.11
C LEU A 160 8.66 -16.97 2.42
N LYS A 161 9.69 -17.43 1.69
CA LYS A 161 10.39 -18.71 1.98
C LYS A 161 11.01 -18.71 3.37
N ILE A 162 11.76 -17.67 3.73
CA ILE A 162 12.43 -17.56 5.04
C ILE A 162 11.41 -17.53 6.18
N ILE A 163 10.36 -16.73 6.05
CA ILE A 163 9.31 -16.62 7.05
C ILE A 163 8.49 -17.92 7.12
N ALA A 164 8.22 -18.57 5.99
CA ALA A 164 7.56 -19.86 5.99
C ALA A 164 8.34 -20.91 6.79
N LEU A 165 9.66 -20.97 6.63
CA LEU A 165 10.53 -21.83 7.42
C LEU A 165 10.53 -21.45 8.91
N LYS A 166 10.64 -20.16 9.23
CA LYS A 166 10.61 -19.65 10.62
C LYS A 166 9.34 -20.10 11.36
N TYR A 167 8.19 -20.00 10.70
CA TYR A 167 6.90 -20.35 11.27
C TYR A 167 6.50 -21.82 11.04
N LYS A 168 7.36 -22.63 10.40
CA LYS A 168 7.11 -24.04 10.05
C LYS A 168 5.80 -24.23 9.27
N VAL A 169 5.51 -23.30 8.35
CA VAL A 169 4.29 -23.33 7.53
C VAL A 169 4.60 -23.73 6.10
N LYS A 170 3.62 -24.35 5.45
CA LYS A 170 3.59 -24.56 4.00
C LYS A 170 2.80 -23.42 3.37
N TYR A 171 3.15 -23.06 2.14
CA TYR A 171 2.36 -22.11 1.37
C TYR A 171 2.13 -22.62 -0.05
N SER A 172 0.98 -22.28 -0.63
CA SER A 172 0.68 -22.52 -2.03
C SER A 172 0.25 -21.22 -2.71
N GLU A 173 0.76 -21.01 -3.91
CA GLU A 173 0.38 -19.87 -4.74
C GLU A 173 -1.01 -20.08 -5.32
N ARG A 174 -1.87 -19.07 -5.21
CA ARG A 174 -3.12 -19.00 -5.97
C ARG A 174 -2.95 -18.16 -7.24
N PHE A 175 -2.14 -17.11 -7.15
CA PHE A 175 -1.74 -16.25 -8.27
C PHE A 175 -0.54 -15.38 -7.88
N ALA A 176 0.41 -15.15 -8.78
CA ALA A 176 1.42 -14.09 -8.66
C ALA A 176 1.71 -13.43 -10.02
N LYS A 177 1.86 -12.10 -10.02
CA LYS A 177 2.20 -11.30 -11.19
C LYS A 177 2.97 -10.04 -10.82
N SER A 178 4.07 -9.84 -11.52
CA SER A 178 4.85 -8.60 -11.51
C SER A 178 4.71 -7.89 -12.84
N SER A 179 4.75 -6.56 -12.82
CA SER A 179 4.63 -5.76 -14.04
C SER A 179 5.20 -4.36 -13.85
N LYS A 180 5.66 -3.76 -14.94
CA LYS A 180 5.71 -2.31 -15.05
C LYS A 180 4.29 -1.78 -15.37
N PRO A 181 3.90 -0.61 -14.85
CA PRO A 181 2.67 0.02 -15.28
C PRO A 181 2.77 0.40 -16.77
N THR A 182 2.02 -0.29 -17.63
CA THR A 182 1.81 0.13 -19.02
C THR A 182 0.62 1.09 -19.04
N LEU A 183 0.89 2.39 -19.12
CA LEU A 183 -0.16 3.38 -19.39
C LEU A 183 -0.48 3.34 -20.88
N SER A 184 -1.44 2.51 -21.31
CA SER A 184 -2.08 2.68 -22.60
C SER A 184 -3.18 3.73 -22.48
N LEU A 185 -2.86 4.98 -22.77
CA LEU A 185 -3.91 5.98 -22.99
C LEU A 185 -4.26 5.97 -24.49
N LYS A 186 -5.45 5.47 -24.80
CA LYS A 186 -6.17 5.97 -25.98
C LYS A 186 -6.44 7.44 -25.68
N ASN A 187 -5.88 8.34 -26.50
CA ASN A 187 -6.22 9.75 -26.45
C ASN A 187 -7.75 9.89 -26.54
N PRO A 188 -8.42 10.61 -25.64
CA PRO A 188 -9.76 11.08 -25.95
C PRO A 188 -9.62 12.01 -27.16
N THR A 189 -10.23 11.60 -28.27
CA THR A 189 -10.36 12.43 -29.47
C THR A 189 -11.00 13.77 -29.07
N ALA A 190 -10.37 14.85 -29.55
CA ALA A 190 -10.80 16.23 -29.40
C ALA A 190 -12.24 16.48 -29.90
#